data_AF-A0A6A6U4C9-F1
#
_entry.id   AF-A0A6A6U4C9-F1
#
_cell.length_a   1.000
_cell.length_b   1.000
_cell.length_c   1.000
_cell.angle_alpha   90.00
_cell.angle_beta   90.00
_cell.angle_gamma   90.00
#
_symmetry.space_group_name_H-M   'P 1'
#
loop_
_entity.id
_entity.type
_entity.pdbx_description
1 polymer ?
#
loop_
_entity_poly.entity_id
_entity_poly.type
_entity_poly.pdbx_seq_one_letter_code
_entity_poly.pdbx_strand_id
1 'polypeptide(L)'
;MNHVHHASRSNKSATQQSAYANAPDNSRTVNQKRNFFTTSPKMAATYTGSCKCAAIRIEITGEPAKTSLCHCENCKKYSGSAYSANAIFPKSAFTIVAGEPKVYETPGGSGNVTSISFCGNCGCTMWSESPTLADLIIVKIGVLDGDAMEKLKPRGELFTKRRPGWLGDVDGAVQMEAGH
;
A
#
# COMPACT_ATOMS: atom_id res chain seq x y z
N MET A 1 -13.26 3.27 -55.58
CA MET A 1 -14.68 3.64 -55.33
C MET A 1 -15.43 2.39 -54.94
N ASN A 2 -15.68 2.19 -53.65
CA ASN A 2 -16.56 1.15 -53.14
C ASN A 2 -17.40 1.78 -52.01
N HIS A 3 -18.70 1.86 -52.25
CA HIS A 3 -19.69 2.40 -51.33
C HIS A 3 -19.90 1.45 -50.16
N VAL A 4 -19.88 1.98 -48.93
CA VAL A 4 -20.26 1.25 -47.71
C VAL A 4 -21.57 1.85 -47.20
N HIS A 5 -22.57 0.98 -47.03
CA HIS A 5 -23.94 1.30 -46.65
C HIS A 5 -24.07 1.89 -45.23
N HIS A 6 -24.92 2.92 -45.12
CA HIS A 6 -25.55 3.38 -43.89
C HIS A 6 -26.83 2.58 -43.60
N ALA A 7 -26.99 2.08 -42.37
CA ALA A 7 -28.29 1.75 -41.74
C ALA A 7 -28.06 1.62 -40.22
N SER A 8 -28.37 2.67 -39.45
CA SER A 8 -29.63 2.89 -38.69
C SER A 8 -29.72 2.10 -37.38
N ARG A 9 -29.41 2.79 -36.28
CA ARG A 9 -29.86 2.47 -34.91
C ARG A 9 -31.35 2.81 -34.79
N SER A 10 -32.15 1.96 -34.14
CA SER A 10 -33.03 2.41 -33.04
C SER A 10 -33.79 1.25 -32.36
N ASN A 11 -34.01 1.48 -31.07
CA ASN A 11 -35.15 1.11 -30.23
C ASN A 11 -35.52 -0.35 -29.97
N LYS A 12 -35.34 -0.76 -28.70
CA LYS A 12 -36.38 -1.50 -27.97
C LYS A 12 -36.60 -0.85 -26.59
N SER A 13 -37.79 -0.28 -26.43
CA SER A 13 -38.34 0.30 -25.21
C SER A 13 -38.76 -0.78 -24.22
N ALA A 14 -38.48 -0.53 -22.94
CA ALA A 14 -38.95 -1.32 -21.81
C ALA A 14 -40.46 -1.16 -21.59
N THR A 15 -41.16 -2.28 -21.40
CA THR A 15 -42.57 -2.32 -20.99
C THR A 15 -42.70 -2.32 -19.47
N GLN A 16 -43.51 -1.38 -18.97
CA GLN A 16 -43.93 -1.22 -17.57
C GLN A 16 -45.25 -1.94 -17.28
N GLN A 17 -45.31 -2.49 -16.05
CA GLN A 17 -46.42 -2.48 -15.07
C GLN A 17 -47.76 -3.22 -15.30
N SER A 18 -48.06 -4.08 -14.32
CA SER A 18 -49.35 -4.13 -13.59
C SER A 18 -49.03 -4.60 -12.16
N ALA A 19 -49.06 -3.77 -11.11
CA ALA A 19 -50.21 -3.22 -10.40
C ALA A 19 -51.13 -4.30 -9.79
N TYR A 20 -50.96 -4.57 -8.49
CA TYR A 20 -52.08 -4.92 -7.60
C TYR A 20 -51.82 -4.32 -6.22
N ALA A 21 -52.71 -3.41 -5.85
CA ALA A 21 -52.86 -2.83 -4.52
C ALA A 21 -53.63 -3.80 -3.61
N ASN A 22 -53.35 -3.76 -2.31
CA ASN A 22 -54.35 -3.77 -1.23
C ASN A 22 -53.65 -3.48 0.12
N ALA A 23 -54.29 -2.62 0.90
CA ALA A 23 -54.02 -2.30 2.32
C ALA A 23 -55.37 -2.34 3.05
N PRO A 24 -55.48 -2.11 4.38
CA PRO A 24 -54.53 -2.31 5.50
C PRO A 24 -55.16 -3.19 6.62
N ASP A 25 -54.42 -3.55 7.68
CA ASP A 25 -54.83 -3.24 9.07
C ASP A 25 -53.71 -3.52 10.10
N ASN A 26 -53.77 -2.69 11.12
CA ASN A 26 -52.91 -2.34 12.23
C ASN A 26 -52.93 -3.37 13.36
N SER A 27 -51.78 -3.76 13.89
CA SER A 27 -51.59 -3.86 15.34
C SER A 27 -50.13 -4.16 15.71
N ARG A 28 -49.76 -3.63 16.89
CA ARG A 28 -48.58 -3.95 17.72
C ARG A 28 -47.34 -3.09 17.48
N THR A 29 -47.41 -1.94 18.15
CA THR A 29 -46.30 -1.31 18.86
C THR A 29 -45.34 -2.34 19.47
N VAL A 30 -44.13 -2.44 18.93
CA VAL A 30 -42.94 -2.87 19.67
C VAL A 30 -41.82 -1.87 19.41
N ASN A 31 -41.46 -1.21 20.50
CA ASN A 31 -40.40 -0.23 20.62
C ASN A 31 -39.04 -0.92 20.45
N GLN A 32 -38.57 -1.09 19.21
CA GLN A 32 -37.22 -1.61 18.96
C GLN A 32 -36.27 -0.44 18.73
N LYS A 33 -35.61 -0.02 19.83
CA LYS A 33 -34.42 0.84 19.76
C LYS A 33 -33.39 0.14 18.85
N ARG A 34 -33.28 0.60 17.60
CA ARG A 34 -32.18 0.22 16.71
C ARG A 34 -30.91 0.83 17.27
N ASN A 35 -30.06 0.01 17.89
CA ASN A 35 -28.68 0.37 18.15
C ASN A 35 -27.97 0.49 16.79
N PHE A 36 -27.80 1.73 16.32
CA PHE A 36 -27.13 2.10 15.07
C PHE A 36 -25.58 2.07 15.15
N PHE A 37 -25.01 1.43 16.18
CA PHE A 37 -23.58 1.37 16.40
C PHE A 37 -23.10 -0.07 16.59
N THR A 38 -23.12 -0.84 15.50
CA THR A 38 -22.20 -1.98 15.36
C THR A 38 -21.47 -1.79 14.05
N THR A 39 -20.42 -0.97 14.05
CA THR A 39 -19.38 -1.10 13.03
C THR A 39 -18.75 -2.47 13.23
N SER A 40 -18.97 -3.38 12.28
CA SER A 40 -18.19 -4.62 12.21
C SER A 40 -16.71 -4.26 12.28
N PRO A 41 -15.87 -4.99 13.03
CA PRO A 41 -14.43 -4.74 13.02
C PRO A 41 -13.95 -4.92 11.58
N LYS A 42 -13.42 -3.84 11.00
CA LYS A 42 -12.66 -3.94 9.75
C LYS A 42 -11.50 -4.88 10.07
N MET A 43 -11.52 -6.09 9.50
CA MET A 43 -10.40 -7.03 9.62
C MET A 43 -9.12 -6.27 9.28
N ALA A 44 -8.16 -6.27 10.21
CA ALA A 44 -6.88 -5.60 9.97
C ALA A 44 -6.25 -6.20 8.71
N ALA A 45 -5.74 -5.35 7.82
CA ALA A 45 -5.04 -5.81 6.63
C ALA A 45 -3.83 -6.66 7.06
N THR A 46 -3.57 -7.75 6.34
CA THR A 46 -2.35 -8.55 6.54
C THR A 46 -1.55 -8.56 5.25
N TYR A 47 -0.27 -8.25 5.36
CA TYR A 47 0.69 -8.32 4.26
C TYR A 47 1.69 -9.43 4.56
N THR A 48 1.94 -10.29 3.59
CA THR A 48 3.07 -11.22 3.63
C THR A 48 4.16 -10.73 2.68
N GLY A 49 5.39 -11.14 2.94
CA GLY A 49 6.48 -10.85 2.03
C GLY A 49 7.61 -11.84 2.17
N SER A 50 8.49 -11.84 1.18
CA SER A 50 9.65 -12.70 1.14
C SER A 50 10.81 -12.08 0.38
N CYS A 51 12.03 -12.47 0.71
CA CYS A 51 13.16 -12.17 -0.16
C CYS A 51 13.05 -12.94 -1.48
N LYS A 52 13.83 -12.57 -2.50
CA LYS A 52 13.75 -13.20 -3.84
C LYS A 52 13.94 -14.73 -3.85
N CYS A 53 14.72 -15.27 -2.92
CA CYS A 53 14.94 -16.71 -2.77
C CYS A 53 14.02 -17.37 -1.72
N ALA A 54 13.08 -16.63 -1.15
CA ALA A 54 12.12 -17.05 -0.13
C ALA A 54 12.71 -17.58 1.20
N ALA A 55 14.04 -17.48 1.39
CA ALA A 55 14.71 -17.91 2.61
C ALA A 55 14.32 -17.07 3.84
N ILE A 56 13.96 -15.81 3.63
CA ILE A 56 13.41 -14.92 4.66
C ILE A 56 11.96 -14.62 4.29
N ARG A 57 11.06 -14.79 5.25
CA ARG A 57 9.61 -14.53 5.13
C ARG A 57 9.15 -13.64 6.27
N ILE A 58 8.29 -12.68 5.96
CA ILE A 58 7.77 -11.70 6.91
C ILE A 58 6.24 -11.65 6.84
N GLU A 59 5.63 -11.21 7.94
CA GLU A 59 4.21 -10.90 8.03
C GLU A 59 4.04 -9.54 8.73
N ILE A 60 3.07 -8.76 8.27
CA ILE A 60 2.74 -7.44 8.81
C ILE A 60 1.23 -7.34 8.97
N THR A 61 0.76 -6.91 10.14
CA THR A 61 -0.67 -6.72 10.42
C THR A 61 -1.05 -5.25 10.57
N GLY A 62 -2.25 -4.87 10.16
CA GLY A 62 -2.73 -3.49 10.19
C GLY A 62 -2.33 -2.65 8.98
N GLU A 63 -2.55 -1.35 9.11
CA GLU A 63 -2.36 -0.37 8.03
C GLU A 63 -1.02 0.36 8.20
N PRO A 64 -0.36 0.77 7.10
CA PRO A 64 0.85 1.57 7.17
C PRO A 64 0.56 2.97 7.73
N ALA A 65 1.47 3.51 8.52
CA ALA A 65 1.46 4.91 8.92
C ALA A 65 1.73 5.85 7.72
N LYS A 66 2.61 5.43 6.80
CA LYS A 66 3.01 6.21 5.61
C LYS A 66 3.48 5.29 4.49
N THR A 67 3.15 5.63 3.26
CA THR A 67 3.71 5.00 2.04
C THR A 67 4.44 6.06 1.23
N SER A 68 5.66 5.79 0.78
CA SER A 68 6.46 6.79 0.09
C SER A 68 7.45 6.24 -0.92
N LEU A 69 7.78 7.07 -1.92
CA LEU A 69 9.01 6.93 -2.69
C LEU A 69 10.09 7.80 -2.08
N CYS A 70 11.31 7.28 -1.99
CA CYS A 70 12.47 8.07 -1.57
C CYS A 70 13.52 8.10 -2.69
N HIS A 71 13.84 9.32 -3.12
CA HIS A 71 14.75 9.61 -4.24
C HIS A 71 16.20 9.91 -3.80
N CYS A 72 16.50 9.76 -2.50
CA CYS A 72 17.87 9.98 -2.01
C CYS A 72 18.85 8.93 -2.57
N GLU A 73 20.13 9.27 -2.60
CA GLU A 73 21.17 8.41 -3.19
C GLU A 73 21.30 7.05 -2.49
N ASN A 74 21.18 7.02 -1.15
CA ASN A 74 21.21 5.77 -0.40
C ASN A 74 20.02 4.87 -0.77
N CYS A 75 18.81 5.43 -0.90
CA CYS A 75 17.63 4.66 -1.31
C CYS A 75 17.75 4.11 -2.73
N LYS A 76 18.40 4.83 -3.64
CA LYS A 76 18.74 4.33 -4.98
C LYS A 76 19.72 3.16 -4.90
N LYS A 77 20.79 3.29 -4.10
CA LYS A 77 21.79 2.23 -3.92
C LYS A 77 21.20 0.97 -3.27
N TYR A 78 20.36 1.11 -2.24
CA TYR A 78 19.76 -0.05 -1.57
C TYR A 78 18.73 -0.80 -2.41
N SER A 79 18.00 -0.08 -3.28
CA SER A 79 17.00 -0.67 -4.17
C SER A 79 17.57 -1.13 -5.50
N GLY A 80 18.72 -0.59 -5.92
CA GLY A 80 19.23 -0.74 -7.29
C GLY A 80 18.36 -0.04 -8.34
N SER A 81 17.44 0.85 -7.93
CA SER A 81 16.44 1.50 -8.79
C SER A 81 16.54 3.03 -8.70
N ALA A 82 15.67 3.73 -9.45
CA ALA A 82 15.56 5.19 -9.45
C ALA A 82 15.11 5.77 -8.09
N TYR A 83 14.50 4.94 -7.24
CA TYR A 83 14.01 5.27 -5.92
C TYR A 83 13.81 4.00 -5.09
N SER A 84 13.60 4.14 -3.79
CA SER A 84 13.08 3.08 -2.94
C SER A 84 11.59 3.32 -2.66
N ALA A 85 10.74 2.34 -2.95
CA ALA A 85 9.33 2.33 -2.53
C ALA A 85 9.21 1.71 -1.13
N ASN A 86 8.62 2.46 -0.19
CA ASN A 86 8.61 2.12 1.23
C ASN A 86 7.21 2.22 1.82
N ALA A 87 6.88 1.27 2.69
CA ALA A 87 5.74 1.34 3.59
C ALA A 87 6.24 1.31 5.03
N ILE A 88 5.75 2.24 5.84
CA ILE A 88 6.18 2.44 7.23
C ILE A 88 5.08 1.92 8.14
N PHE A 89 5.41 0.96 8.99
CA PHE A 89 4.47 0.32 9.92
C PHE A 89 4.95 0.46 11.36
N PRO A 90 4.05 0.35 12.36
CA PRO A 90 4.47 0.09 13.74
C PRO A 90 5.35 -1.15 13.80
N LYS A 91 6.47 -1.09 14.52
CA LYS A 91 7.38 -2.23 14.67
C LYS A 91 6.69 -3.42 15.33
N SER A 92 5.74 -3.17 16.24
CA SER A 92 4.90 -4.20 16.88
C SER A 92 3.99 -4.97 15.91
N ALA A 93 3.74 -4.44 14.72
CA ALA A 93 2.93 -5.08 13.69
C ALA A 93 3.73 -6.03 12.78
N PHE A 94 5.06 -5.99 12.83
CA PHE A 94 5.96 -6.73 11.94
C PHE A 94 6.52 -7.98 12.62
N THR A 95 6.49 -9.10 11.90
CA THR A 95 7.04 -10.38 12.37
C THR A 95 7.89 -11.02 11.28
N ILE A 96 9.06 -11.55 11.64
CA ILE A 96 9.83 -12.46 10.80
C ILE A 96 9.27 -13.86 11.02
N VAL A 97 8.64 -14.42 9.99
CA VAL A 97 8.02 -15.76 10.02
C VAL A 97 9.05 -16.86 9.82
N ALA A 98 10.10 -16.59 9.04
CA ALA A 98 11.20 -17.53 8.82
C ALA A 98 12.47 -16.82 8.33
N GLY A 99 13.61 -17.44 8.58
CA GLY A 99 14.93 -16.98 8.13
C GLY A 99 15.52 -15.90 9.03
N GLU A 100 16.79 -15.59 8.78
CA GLU A 100 17.54 -14.57 9.51
C GLU A 100 18.19 -13.60 8.49
N PRO A 101 17.93 -12.28 8.60
CA PRO A 101 18.57 -11.30 7.74
C PRO A 101 20.03 -11.09 8.14
N LYS A 102 20.83 -10.62 7.18
CA LYS A 102 22.05 -9.88 7.50
C LYS A 102 21.68 -8.40 7.71
N VAL A 103 22.38 -7.75 8.62
CA VAL A 103 22.19 -6.32 8.92
C VAL A 103 23.44 -5.55 8.51
N TYR A 104 23.24 -4.46 7.78
CA TYR A 104 24.27 -3.49 7.47
C TYR A 104 23.93 -2.15 8.12
N GLU A 105 24.79 -1.68 9.00
CA GLU A 105 24.65 -0.38 9.66
C GLU A 105 25.39 0.70 8.91
N THR A 106 24.74 1.84 8.73
CA THR A 106 25.29 2.92 7.91
C THR A 106 24.75 4.27 8.34
N PRO A 107 25.56 5.34 8.35
CA PRO A 107 25.06 6.67 8.60
C PRO A 107 24.02 7.07 7.55
N GLY A 108 22.84 7.48 8.01
CA GLY A 108 21.86 8.16 7.17
C GLY A 108 22.32 9.57 6.81
N GLY A 109 21.60 10.24 5.90
CA GLY A 109 21.89 11.64 5.54
C GLY A 109 21.76 12.63 6.70
N SER A 110 21.13 12.23 7.81
CA SER A 110 21.01 13.01 9.04
C SER A 110 22.12 12.75 10.07
N GLY A 111 23.09 11.87 9.76
CA GLY A 111 24.14 11.43 10.69
C GLY A 111 23.73 10.31 11.66
N ASN A 112 22.45 9.95 11.73
CA ASN A 112 21.99 8.83 12.55
C ASN A 112 22.27 7.49 11.87
N VAL A 113 22.74 6.50 12.62
CA VAL A 113 22.96 5.14 12.12
C VAL A 113 21.61 4.51 11.76
N THR A 114 21.47 4.06 10.53
CA THR A 114 20.32 3.30 10.03
C THR A 114 20.76 1.86 9.83
N SER A 115 19.93 0.92 10.27
CA SER A 115 20.14 -0.52 10.08
C SER A 115 19.37 -0.95 8.83
N ILE A 116 20.05 -1.58 7.89
CA ILE A 116 19.47 -2.12 6.65
C ILE A 116 19.49 -3.65 6.72
N SER A 117 18.31 -4.26 6.69
CA SER A 117 18.15 -5.71 6.75
C SER A 117 17.95 -6.28 5.34
N PHE A 118 18.77 -7.27 4.99
CA PHE A 118 18.78 -7.89 3.67
C PHE A 118 19.04 -9.39 3.74
N CYS A 119 18.64 -10.11 2.70
CA CYS A 119 18.91 -11.54 2.61
C CYS A 119 20.38 -11.81 2.25
N GLY A 120 21.10 -12.50 3.12
CA GLY A 120 22.49 -12.87 2.87
C GLY A 120 22.70 -13.82 1.68
N ASN A 121 21.64 -14.51 1.22
CA ASN A 121 21.72 -15.48 0.11
C ASN A 121 21.46 -14.84 -1.25
N CYS A 122 20.54 -13.89 -1.35
CA CYS A 122 20.15 -13.28 -2.64
C CYS A 122 20.38 -11.77 -2.72
N GLY A 123 20.87 -11.13 -1.66
CA GLY A 123 21.14 -9.68 -1.62
C GLY A 123 19.88 -8.80 -1.57
N CYS A 124 18.68 -9.38 -1.54
CA CYS A 124 17.43 -8.63 -1.50
C CYS A 124 17.31 -7.81 -0.21
N THR A 125 17.32 -6.48 -0.34
CA THR A 125 17.05 -5.54 0.75
C THR A 125 15.56 -5.58 1.11
N MET A 126 15.23 -5.84 2.38
CA MET A 126 13.86 -6.10 2.81
C MET A 126 13.25 -4.99 3.67
N TRP A 127 13.97 -4.51 4.69
CA TRP A 127 13.52 -3.40 5.52
C TRP A 127 14.68 -2.59 6.08
N SER A 128 14.35 -1.46 6.67
CA SER A 128 15.30 -0.61 7.39
C SER A 128 14.71 -0.04 8.67
N GLU A 129 15.56 0.22 9.64
CA GLU A 129 15.22 0.78 10.95
C GLU A 129 16.13 1.97 11.24
N SER A 130 15.58 3.02 11.86
CA SER A 130 16.32 4.22 12.22
C SER A 130 15.98 4.64 13.65
N PRO A 131 16.95 5.07 14.48
CA PRO A 131 16.71 5.60 15.81
C PRO A 131 15.73 6.80 15.82
N THR A 132 15.65 7.55 14.71
CA THR A 132 14.71 8.68 14.57
C THR A 132 13.25 8.23 14.45
N LEU A 133 13.02 6.95 14.18
CA LEU A 133 11.72 6.32 13.99
C LEU A 133 11.67 5.03 14.82
N ALA A 134 12.06 5.10 16.10
CA ALA A 134 12.35 3.95 16.95
C ALA A 134 11.24 2.88 17.02
N ASP A 135 9.98 3.31 17.01
CA ASP A 135 8.81 2.41 17.09
C ASP A 135 8.25 2.02 15.71
N LEU A 136 8.97 2.33 14.63
CA LEU A 136 8.56 2.09 13.26
C LEU A 136 9.56 1.23 12.50
N ILE A 137 9.04 0.50 11.53
CA ILE A 137 9.83 -0.29 10.58
C ILE A 137 9.50 0.15 9.16
N ILE A 138 10.54 0.35 8.34
CA ILE A 138 10.40 0.79 6.96
C ILE A 138 10.60 -0.41 6.03
N VAL A 139 9.50 -0.98 5.55
CA VAL A 139 9.52 -2.17 4.69
C VAL A 139 9.57 -1.75 3.22
N LYS A 140 10.42 -2.42 2.42
CA LYS A 140 10.48 -2.23 0.98
C LYS A 140 9.24 -2.86 0.35
N ILE A 141 8.38 -2.07 -0.30
CA ILE A 141 7.10 -2.57 -0.83
C ILE A 141 7.32 -3.72 -1.84
N GLY A 142 8.42 -3.68 -2.60
CA GLY A 142 8.75 -4.70 -3.60
C GLY A 142 9.09 -6.10 -3.05
N VAL A 143 9.20 -6.29 -1.72
CA VAL A 143 9.36 -7.62 -1.11
C VAL A 143 8.05 -8.20 -0.59
N LEU A 144 6.96 -7.43 -0.67
CA LEU A 144 5.63 -7.88 -0.26
C LEU A 144 4.95 -8.62 -1.43
N ASP A 145 4.20 -9.66 -1.08
CA ASP A 145 3.58 -10.56 -2.05
C ASP A 145 2.21 -10.04 -2.52
N GLY A 146 1.68 -10.65 -3.59
CA GLY A 146 0.33 -10.39 -4.07
C GLY A 146 0.12 -8.98 -4.61
N ASP A 147 -0.96 -8.33 -4.20
CA ASP A 147 -1.38 -7.00 -4.64
C ASP A 147 -0.89 -5.88 -3.71
N ALA A 148 0.08 -6.17 -2.82
CA ALA A 148 0.62 -5.19 -1.88
C ALA A 148 1.15 -3.93 -2.56
N MET A 149 1.78 -4.06 -3.75
CA MET A 149 2.26 -2.92 -4.53
C MET A 149 1.13 -1.94 -4.91
N GLU A 150 -0.07 -2.47 -5.22
CA GLU A 150 -1.24 -1.66 -5.57
C GLU A 150 -1.89 -1.06 -4.31
N LYS A 151 -2.08 -1.88 -3.27
CA LYS A 151 -2.66 -1.45 -1.98
C LYS A 151 -1.84 -0.40 -1.27
N LEU A 152 -0.51 -0.46 -1.42
CA LEU A 152 0.47 0.42 -0.77
C LEU A 152 0.97 1.50 -1.72
N LYS A 153 0.14 1.98 -2.66
CA LYS A 153 0.45 3.12 -3.53
C LYS A 153 1.12 4.24 -2.70
N PRO A 154 2.31 4.73 -3.10
CA PRO A 154 2.98 5.83 -2.41
C PRO A 154 2.09 7.07 -2.33
N ARG A 155 1.96 7.64 -1.13
CA ARG A 155 1.22 8.90 -0.88
C ARG A 155 2.14 10.10 -0.67
N GLY A 156 3.45 9.86 -0.60
CA GLY A 156 4.46 10.90 -0.52
C GLY A 156 5.72 10.55 -1.30
N GLU A 157 6.46 11.58 -1.69
CA GLU A 157 7.75 11.45 -2.35
C GLU A 157 8.77 12.33 -1.65
N LEU A 158 9.89 11.72 -1.26
CA LEU A 158 10.93 12.36 -0.45
C LEU A 158 12.17 12.64 -1.30
N PHE A 159 12.83 13.76 -1.02
CA PHE A 159 14.03 14.23 -1.71
C PHE A 159 13.82 14.41 -3.23
N THR A 160 12.68 14.99 -3.60
CA THR A 160 12.21 15.07 -5.00
C THR A 160 13.14 15.85 -5.92
N LYS A 161 13.96 16.79 -5.41
CA LYS A 161 15.05 17.42 -6.18
C LYS A 161 16.08 16.43 -6.72
N ARG A 162 16.18 15.24 -6.14
CA ARG A 162 17.06 14.16 -6.59
C ARG A 162 16.34 13.17 -7.51
N ARG A 163 15.07 13.36 -7.83
CA ARG A 163 14.36 12.54 -8.82
C ARG A 163 15.05 12.71 -10.18
N PRO A 164 15.32 11.61 -10.92
CA PRO A 164 15.81 11.74 -12.29
C PRO A 164 14.81 12.51 -13.16
N GLY A 165 15.27 13.47 -13.97
CA GLY A 165 14.37 14.34 -14.75
C GLY A 165 13.48 13.63 -15.78
N TRP A 166 13.79 12.37 -16.10
CA TRP A 166 12.97 11.52 -16.98
C TRP A 166 11.84 10.77 -16.25
N LEU A 167 11.80 10.83 -14.92
CA LEU A 167 10.80 10.17 -14.09
C LEU A 167 9.75 11.17 -13.62
N GLY A 168 8.47 10.89 -13.87
CA GLY A 168 7.33 11.67 -13.37
C GLY A 168 7.08 11.47 -11.87
N ASP A 169 6.22 12.31 -11.29
CA ASP A 169 5.67 12.10 -9.96
C ASP A 169 4.56 11.05 -9.94
N VAL A 170 4.28 10.54 -8.75
CA VAL A 170 3.09 9.73 -8.50
C VAL A 170 1.90 10.67 -8.31
N ASP A 171 0.88 10.51 -9.15
CA ASP A 171 -0.34 11.32 -9.08
C ASP A 171 -0.97 11.31 -7.68
N GLY A 172 -1.18 12.52 -7.15
CA GLY A 172 -1.70 12.79 -5.81
C GLY A 172 -0.72 12.62 -4.65
N ALA A 173 0.55 12.26 -4.91
CA ALA A 173 1.54 12.11 -3.84
C ALA A 173 2.11 13.47 -3.41
N VAL A 174 2.23 13.66 -2.09
CA VAL A 174 2.83 14.87 -1.51
C VAL A 174 4.33 14.90 -1.79
N GLN A 175 4.83 16.00 -2.36
CA GLN A 175 6.23 16.18 -2.73
C GLN A 175 7.00 16.87 -1.59
N MET A 176 8.10 16.27 -1.13
CA MET A 176 8.84 16.73 0.06
C MET A 176 10.35 16.66 -0.15
N GLU A 177 11.07 17.61 0.46
CA GLU A 177 12.55 17.59 0.51
C GLU A 177 13.11 17.07 1.84
N ALA A 178 12.25 16.90 2.85
CA ALA A 178 12.64 16.36 4.16
C ALA A 178 12.33 14.86 4.25
N GLY A 179 13.17 14.13 4.98
CA GLY A 179 13.09 12.67 5.14
C GLY A 179 12.25 12.17 6.32
N HIS A 180 11.37 13.01 6.88
CA HIS A 180 10.61 12.73 8.10
C HIS A 180 9.11 12.91 7.81
#